data_AF-A0A6A7L1P0-F1
#
_entry.id   AF-A0A6A7L1P0-F1
#
_cell.length_a   1.000
_cell.length_b   1.000
_cell.length_c   1.000
_cell.angle_alpha   90.00
_cell.angle_beta   90.00
_cell.angle_gamma   90.00
#
_symmetry.space_group_name_H-M   'P 1'
#
loop_
_entity.id
_entity.type
_entity.pdbx_description
1 polymer ?
#
loop_
_entity_poly.entity_id
_entity_poly.type
_entity_poly.pdbx_seq_one_letter_code
_entity_poly.pdbx_strand_id
1 'polypeptide(L)'
;MTEQEQKAIERQEGFRWRHPTAKEVRQRTSPTLEAVYAAPGARTSGNRIYYVEATKRYKRQPGDRDADCDVLSFIHGWVHADKSDRVAAARIGAEVTACDYNSVAIMHPLGVLHLNAKRLWVVQWSTWGHEQYEILDPASRKLEPLFATTAGVCSQ
;
A
#
# COMPACT_ATOMS: atom_id res chain seq x y z
N MET A 1 3.22 -9.21 12.98
CA MET A 1 2.90 -9.59 11.58
C MET A 1 1.41 -9.38 11.38
N THR A 2 1.00 -8.68 10.32
CA THR A 2 -0.44 -8.46 10.06
C THR A 2 -1.04 -9.69 9.37
N GLU A 3 -2.35 -9.87 9.46
CA GLU A 3 -3.05 -10.94 8.73
C GLU A 3 -2.85 -10.81 7.22
N GLN A 4 -2.82 -9.57 6.71
CA GLN A 4 -2.61 -9.29 5.28
C GLN A 4 -1.21 -9.67 4.83
N GLU A 5 -0.19 -9.36 5.64
CA GLU A 5 1.21 -9.77 5.38
C GLU A 5 1.33 -11.29 5.32
N GLN A 6 0.71 -12.01 6.27
CA GLN A 6 0.74 -13.47 6.27
C GLN A 6 0.05 -14.06 5.03
N LYS A 7 -1.12 -13.55 4.64
CA LYS A 7 -1.81 -13.97 3.40
C LYS A 7 -0.95 -13.69 2.16
N ALA A 8 -0.26 -12.55 2.11
CA ALA A 8 0.63 -12.21 1.01
C ALA A 8 1.79 -13.20 0.89
N ILE A 9 2.39 -13.57 2.02
CA ILE A 9 3.48 -14.56 2.08
C ILE A 9 2.96 -15.95 1.66
N GLU A 10 1.83 -16.40 2.20
CA GLU A 10 1.23 -17.70 1.86
C GLU A 10 0.87 -17.82 0.37
N ARG A 11 0.46 -16.72 -0.29
CA ARG A 11 0.22 -16.69 -1.74
C ARG A 11 1.48 -16.92 -2.58
N GLN A 12 2.65 -16.56 -2.05
CA GLN A 12 3.94 -16.76 -2.72
C GLN A 12 4.65 -18.05 -2.28
N GLU A 13 4.43 -18.50 -1.05
CA GLU A 13 5.01 -19.74 -0.54
C GLU A 13 4.49 -20.95 -1.32
N GLY A 14 5.42 -21.67 -1.94
CA GLY A 14 5.13 -22.83 -2.80
C GLY A 14 6.35 -23.72 -2.98
N PHE A 15 6.31 -24.66 -3.92
CA PHE A 15 7.39 -25.64 -4.10
C PHE A 15 8.77 -25.00 -4.40
N ARG A 16 8.79 -23.78 -4.97
CA ARG A 16 10.02 -23.12 -5.46
C ARG A 16 10.45 -21.88 -4.68
N TRP A 17 9.64 -21.39 -3.75
CA TRP A 17 9.97 -20.21 -2.97
C TRP A 17 9.49 -20.36 -1.54
N ARG A 18 10.38 -20.01 -0.61
CA ARG A 18 10.12 -19.91 0.81
C ARG A 18 10.64 -18.56 1.28
N HIS A 19 9.95 -17.95 2.21
CA HIS A 19 10.41 -16.69 2.77
C HIS A 19 11.79 -16.88 3.44
N PRO A 20 12.82 -16.08 3.11
CA PRO A 20 14.19 -16.29 3.62
C PRO A 20 14.31 -16.04 5.12
N THR A 21 13.42 -15.22 5.67
CA THR A 21 13.35 -14.93 7.10
C THR A 21 12.29 -15.76 7.82
N ALA A 22 12.68 -16.37 8.94
CA ALA A 22 11.81 -17.15 9.80
C ALA A 22 10.60 -16.34 10.31
N LYS A 23 9.47 -17.01 10.53
CA LYS A 23 8.19 -16.40 10.91
C LYS A 23 8.28 -15.57 12.20
N GLU A 24 9.03 -16.06 13.17
CA GLU A 24 9.21 -15.42 14.48
C GLU A 24 9.95 -14.08 14.34
N VAL A 25 10.93 -14.02 13.44
CA VAL A 25 11.66 -12.79 13.12
C VAL A 25 10.76 -11.82 12.36
N ARG A 26 9.99 -12.29 11.36
CA ARG A 26 9.00 -11.47 10.65
C ARG A 26 7.96 -10.84 11.58
N GLN A 27 7.52 -11.59 12.59
CA GLN A 27 6.55 -11.13 13.57
C GLN A 27 7.06 -9.98 14.44
N ARG A 28 8.35 -10.00 14.80
CA ARG A 28 9.02 -8.98 15.62
C ARG A 28 9.56 -7.81 14.82
N THR A 29 9.64 -7.93 13.50
CA THR A 29 10.10 -6.86 12.62
C THR A 29 9.02 -5.78 12.52
N SER A 30 9.35 -4.57 12.97
CA SER A 30 8.49 -3.40 12.85
C SER A 30 8.49 -2.86 11.43
N PRO A 31 7.34 -2.43 10.89
CA PRO A 31 7.30 -1.76 9.60
C PRO A 31 7.90 -0.35 9.72
N THR A 32 8.56 0.09 8.65
CA THR A 32 9.00 1.48 8.43
C THR A 32 7.95 2.16 7.58
N LEU A 33 7.43 3.30 8.02
CA LEU A 33 6.55 4.13 7.19
C LEU A 33 7.36 4.77 6.07
N GLU A 34 6.93 4.54 4.83
CA GLU A 34 7.56 5.12 3.63
C GLU A 34 6.80 6.38 3.20
N ALA A 35 5.47 6.33 3.22
CA ALA A 35 4.62 7.48 2.86
C ALA A 35 3.36 7.54 3.72
N VAL A 36 2.95 8.77 4.04
CA VAL A 36 1.65 9.07 4.64
C VAL A 36 1.07 10.29 3.94
N TYR A 37 -0.08 10.09 3.30
CA TYR A 37 -0.83 11.17 2.70
C TYR A 37 -2.11 11.38 3.50
N ALA A 38 -2.47 12.64 3.74
CA ALA A 38 -3.61 12.99 4.56
C ALA A 38 -4.48 14.03 3.86
N ALA A 39 -5.79 13.85 3.93
CA ALA A 39 -6.75 14.89 3.64
C ALA A 39 -7.85 14.86 4.71
N PRO A 40 -8.43 16.01 5.06
CA PRO A 40 -9.57 15.97 5.95
C PRO A 40 -10.75 15.32 5.22
N GLY A 41 -11.52 14.50 5.92
CA GLY A 41 -12.68 13.79 5.40
C GLY A 41 -13.86 14.71 5.08
N ALA A 42 -15.07 14.17 4.97
CA ALA A 42 -16.28 14.96 4.70
C ALA A 42 -16.35 16.21 5.59
N ARG A 43 -16.74 17.35 5.00
CA ARG A 43 -16.61 18.71 5.59
C ARG A 43 -17.22 18.84 6.99
N THR A 44 -18.18 18.00 7.35
CA THR A 44 -18.91 18.02 8.63
C THR A 44 -18.41 17.03 9.69
N SER A 45 -17.60 16.03 9.32
CA SER A 45 -17.27 14.92 10.22
C SER A 45 -16.05 15.15 11.10
N GLY A 46 -15.17 16.12 10.78
CA GLY A 46 -13.91 16.33 11.51
C GLY A 46 -12.94 15.14 11.47
N ASN A 47 -13.27 14.08 10.72
CA ASN A 47 -12.44 12.91 10.54
C ASN A 47 -11.31 13.23 9.57
N ARG A 48 -10.17 12.55 9.71
CA ARG A 48 -9.08 12.57 8.72
C ARG A 48 -9.03 11.24 8.00
N ILE A 49 -8.70 11.29 6.71
CA ILE A 49 -8.48 10.09 5.91
C ILE A 49 -7.02 10.10 5.48
N TYR A 50 -6.37 8.96 5.69
CA TYR A 50 -4.98 8.73 5.35
C TYR A 50 -4.87 7.64 4.31
N TYR A 51 -3.90 7.77 3.43
CA TYR A 51 -3.31 6.65 2.73
C TYR A 51 -1.89 6.45 3.27
N VAL A 52 -1.55 5.21 3.59
CA VAL A 52 -0.24 4.86 4.16
C VAL A 52 0.47 3.85 3.27
N GLU A 53 1.78 3.97 3.19
CA GLU A 53 2.69 2.98 2.62
C GLU A 53 3.79 2.70 3.64
N ALA A 54 4.10 1.44 3.86
CA ALA A 54 5.09 1.02 4.82
C ALA A 54 5.79 -0.27 4.35
N THR A 55 7.04 -0.46 4.75
CA THR A 55 7.80 -1.66 4.39
C THR A 55 8.30 -2.39 5.61
N LYS A 56 8.45 -3.71 5.48
CA LYS A 56 9.36 -4.49 6.30
C LYS A 56 10.43 -5.07 5.40
N ARG A 57 11.69 -4.86 5.76
CA ARG A 57 12.84 -5.33 5.00
C ARG A 57 13.43 -6.58 5.64
N TYR A 58 13.66 -7.59 4.82
CA TYR A 58 14.18 -8.88 5.21
C TYR A 58 15.43 -9.17 4.40
N LYS A 59 16.59 -9.00 5.05
CA LYS A 59 17.87 -9.28 4.42
C LYS A 59 17.97 -10.76 4.08
N ARG A 60 18.40 -11.03 2.84
CA ARG A 60 18.81 -12.37 2.44
C ARG A 60 20.16 -12.70 3.06
N GLN A 61 20.43 -13.99 3.25
CA GLN A 61 21.72 -14.44 3.73
C GLN A 61 22.70 -14.62 2.55
N PRO A 62 24.01 -14.44 2.78
CA PRO A 62 25.02 -14.80 1.79
C PRO A 62 24.85 -16.26 1.35
N GLY A 63 24.68 -16.50 0.04
CA GLY A 63 24.43 -17.82 -0.53
C GLY A 63 22.98 -18.07 -0.97
N ASP A 64 22.03 -17.20 -0.60
CA ASP A 64 20.70 -17.19 -1.20
C ASP A 64 20.78 -16.77 -2.68
N ARG A 65 19.90 -17.33 -3.52
CA ARG A 65 19.70 -16.81 -4.89
C ARG A 65 19.30 -15.34 -4.78
N ASP A 66 19.90 -14.46 -5.58
CA ASP A 66 19.65 -13.01 -5.57
C ASP A 66 19.95 -12.33 -4.21
N ALA A 67 21.03 -12.77 -3.53
CA ALA A 67 21.45 -12.24 -2.21
C ALA A 67 21.64 -10.71 -2.17
N ASP A 68 21.81 -10.05 -3.32
CA ASP A 68 21.97 -8.61 -3.43
C ASP A 68 20.64 -7.83 -3.31
N CYS A 69 19.49 -8.52 -3.23
CA CYS A 69 18.18 -7.88 -3.17
C CYS A 69 17.32 -8.43 -2.02
N ASP A 70 17.05 -7.55 -1.05
CA ASP A 70 16.20 -7.84 0.11
C ASP A 70 14.79 -8.28 -0.32
N VAL A 71 14.17 -9.14 0.50
CA VAL A 71 12.72 -9.39 0.42
C VAL A 71 12.00 -8.33 1.22
N LEU A 72 10.94 -7.76 0.65
CA LEU A 72 10.12 -6.73 1.25
C LEU A 72 8.72 -7.25 1.49
N SER A 73 8.11 -6.91 2.62
CA SER A 73 6.66 -6.81 2.71
C SER A 73 6.25 -5.35 2.58
N PHE A 74 5.56 -5.02 1.50
CA PHE A 74 4.97 -3.71 1.25
C PHE A 74 3.53 -3.69 1.78
N ILE A 75 3.27 -2.86 2.77
CA ILE A 75 1.98 -2.69 3.44
C ILE A 75 1.43 -1.35 2.97
N HIS A 76 0.18 -1.34 2.51
CA HIS A 76 -0.40 -0.12 1.98
C HIS A 76 -1.91 -0.06 2.22
N GLY A 77 -2.47 1.15 2.20
CA GLY A 77 -3.91 1.33 2.12
C GLY A 77 -4.47 2.49 2.91
N TRP A 78 -5.79 2.48 3.06
CA TRP A 78 -6.60 3.56 3.60
C TRP A 78 -6.90 3.38 5.07
N VAL A 79 -6.76 4.47 5.81
CA VAL A 79 -6.94 4.53 7.25
C VAL A 79 -7.77 5.77 7.60
N HIS A 80 -8.74 5.63 8.49
CA HIS A 80 -9.56 6.73 8.96
C HIS A 80 -9.19 7.07 10.40
N ALA A 81 -9.06 8.36 10.72
CA ALA A 81 -9.00 8.83 12.09
C ALA A 81 -10.27 9.60 12.45
N ASP A 82 -10.85 9.27 13.60
CA ASP A 82 -11.96 10.04 14.17
C ASP A 82 -11.49 11.35 14.81
N LYS A 83 -12.43 12.17 15.31
CA LYS A 83 -12.11 13.45 15.97
C LYS A 83 -11.25 13.32 17.25
N SER A 84 -11.10 12.10 17.78
CA SER A 84 -10.27 11.80 18.95
C SER A 84 -8.91 11.19 18.55
N ASP A 85 -8.54 11.32 17.28
CA ASP A 85 -7.35 10.72 16.65
C ASP A 85 -7.29 9.19 16.79
N ARG A 86 -8.42 8.52 17.03
CA ARG A 86 -8.46 7.06 17.00
C ARG A 86 -8.47 6.59 15.56
N VAL A 87 -7.49 5.75 15.27
CA VAL A 87 -7.16 5.30 13.93
C VAL A 87 -7.77 3.91 13.68
N ALA A 88 -8.50 3.76 12.58
CA ALA A 88 -9.08 2.49 12.15
C ALA A 88 -8.73 2.22 10.68
N ALA A 89 -8.32 0.98 10.39
CA ALA A 89 -8.10 0.53 9.03
C ALA A 89 -9.42 0.52 8.26
N ALA A 90 -9.50 1.26 7.16
CA ALA A 90 -10.62 1.20 6.22
C ALA A 90 -10.39 0.08 5.21
N ARG A 91 -9.18 0.01 4.64
CA ARG A 91 -8.73 -1.07 3.75
C ARG A 91 -7.21 -1.11 3.75
N ILE A 92 -6.63 -2.19 4.24
CA ILE A 92 -5.19 -2.41 4.22
C ILE A 92 -4.89 -3.67 3.40
N GLY A 93 -3.91 -3.57 2.52
CA GLY A 93 -3.31 -4.67 1.78
C GLY A 93 -1.86 -4.88 2.19
N ALA A 94 -1.33 -6.04 1.81
CA ALA A 94 0.10 -6.27 1.83
C ALA A 94 0.49 -7.13 0.63
N GLU A 95 1.71 -6.89 0.16
CA GLU A 95 2.36 -7.62 -0.92
C GLU A 95 3.79 -7.96 -0.52
N VAL A 96 4.27 -9.12 -0.99
CA VAL A 96 5.67 -9.50 -0.81
C VAL A 96 6.37 -9.25 -2.14
N THR A 97 7.48 -8.55 -2.10
CA THR A 97 8.18 -8.13 -3.31
C THR A 97 9.69 -8.12 -3.11
N ALA A 98 10.43 -7.94 -4.19
CA ALA A 98 11.88 -7.73 -4.12
C ALA A 98 12.18 -6.24 -3.84
N CYS A 99 13.44 -5.95 -3.50
CA CYS A 99 13.93 -4.60 -3.21
C CYS A 99 13.70 -3.55 -4.32
N ASP A 100 13.35 -4.00 -5.54
CA ASP A 100 13.05 -3.17 -6.72
C ASP A 100 11.58 -2.76 -6.84
N TYR A 101 10.70 -3.24 -5.95
CA TYR A 101 9.26 -2.92 -5.93
C TYR A 101 8.49 -3.33 -7.20
N ASN A 102 9.03 -4.23 -8.03
CA ASN A 102 8.47 -4.52 -9.35
C ASN A 102 7.02 -5.03 -9.35
N SER A 103 6.56 -5.62 -8.24
CA SER A 103 5.22 -6.19 -8.15
C SER A 103 4.19 -5.27 -7.49
N VAL A 104 4.59 -4.11 -6.94
CA VAL A 104 3.69 -3.28 -6.13
C VAL A 104 3.29 -2.00 -6.86
N ALA A 105 2.12 -1.48 -6.49
CA ALA A 105 1.66 -0.17 -6.94
C ALA A 105 1.96 0.89 -5.87
N ILE A 106 2.71 1.92 -6.25
CA ILE A 106 2.98 3.09 -5.42
C ILE A 106 1.95 4.17 -5.75
N MET A 107 1.37 4.78 -4.72
CA MET A 107 0.38 5.84 -4.89
C MET A 107 1.03 7.21 -4.77
N HIS A 108 0.79 8.06 -5.76
CA HIS A 108 1.15 9.47 -5.76
C HIS A 108 -0.12 10.33 -5.70
N PRO A 109 -0.33 11.15 -4.65
CA PRO A 109 -1.46 12.06 -4.62
C PRO A 109 -1.20 13.23 -5.57
N LEU A 110 -2.13 13.46 -6.49
CA LEU A 110 -2.07 14.61 -7.40
C LEU A 110 -2.88 15.79 -6.85
N GLY A 111 -3.91 15.52 -6.05
CA GLY A 111 -4.68 16.57 -5.39
C GLY A 111 -6.01 16.10 -4.81
N VAL A 112 -6.77 17.05 -4.27
CA VAL A 112 -8.10 16.81 -3.71
C VAL A 112 -9.11 17.74 -4.39
N LEU A 113 -10.12 17.15 -5.01
CA LEU A 113 -11.25 17.87 -5.59
C LEU A 113 -12.37 18.01 -4.57
N HIS A 114 -12.94 19.21 -4.52
CA HIS A 114 -14.12 19.53 -3.71
C HIS A 114 -15.33 19.64 -4.62
N LEU A 115 -16.15 18.58 -4.68
CA LEU A 115 -17.35 18.53 -5.50
C LEU A 115 -18.55 18.27 -4.60
N ASN A 116 -19.47 19.24 -4.54
CA ASN A 116 -20.61 19.23 -3.62
C ASN A 116 -20.14 19.02 -2.16
N ALA A 117 -20.67 17.99 -1.48
CA ALA A 117 -20.30 17.63 -0.11
C ALA A 117 -19.15 16.60 -0.04
N LYS A 118 -18.57 16.20 -1.17
CA LYS A 118 -17.52 15.17 -1.24
C LYS A 118 -16.13 15.77 -1.40
N ARG A 119 -15.14 15.02 -0.91
CA ARG A 119 -13.72 15.30 -1.11
C ARG A 119 -13.11 14.11 -1.82
N LEU A 120 -12.85 14.29 -3.11
CA LEU A 120 -12.37 13.23 -3.98
C LEU A 120 -10.86 13.36 -4.13
N TRP A 121 -10.16 12.25 -4.06
CA TRP A 121 -8.72 12.21 -4.25
C TRP A 121 -8.42 11.92 -5.71
N VAL A 122 -7.56 12.73 -6.31
CA VAL A 122 -6.97 12.45 -7.60
C VAL A 122 -5.60 11.84 -7.33
N VAL A 123 -5.40 10.62 -7.79
CA VAL A 123 -4.17 9.86 -7.53
C VAL A 123 -3.62 9.30 -8.82
N GLN A 124 -2.31 9.09 -8.82
CA GLN A 124 -1.62 8.24 -9.78
C GLN A 124 -1.18 6.97 -9.06
N TRP A 125 -1.41 5.84 -9.69
CA TRP A 125 -0.83 4.56 -9.33
C TRP A 125 0.30 4.24 -10.30
N SER A 126 1.50 4.06 -9.76
CA SER A 126 2.69 3.72 -10.54
C SER A 126 3.13 2.31 -10.20
N THR A 127 3.10 1.43 -11.20
CA THR A 127 3.68 0.08 -11.15
C THR A 127 4.82 0.00 -12.15
N TRP A 128 5.62 -1.08 -12.12
CA TRP A 128 6.74 -1.24 -13.05
C TRP A 128 6.35 -1.10 -14.53
N GLY A 129 5.18 -1.63 -14.93
CA GLY A 129 4.79 -1.71 -16.35
C GLY A 129 3.63 -0.82 -16.77
N HIS A 130 2.92 -0.23 -15.81
CA HIS A 130 1.67 0.47 -16.05
C HIS A 130 1.47 1.58 -15.03
N GLU A 131 0.95 2.70 -15.52
CA GLU A 131 0.51 3.82 -14.70
C GLU A 131 -0.98 4.08 -14.92
N GLN A 132 -1.68 4.42 -13.85
CA GLN A 132 -3.12 4.72 -13.88
C GLN A 132 -3.43 5.99 -13.10
N TYR A 133 -4.30 6.85 -13.64
CA TYR A 133 -4.92 7.91 -12.87
C TYR A 133 -6.28 7.47 -12.36
N GLU A 134 -6.59 7.79 -11.10
CA GLU A 134 -7.88 7.51 -10.49
C GLU A 134 -8.46 8.72 -9.75
N ILE A 135 -9.79 8.79 -9.74
CA ILE A 135 -10.55 9.66 -8.83
C ILE A 135 -11.28 8.77 -7.83
N LEU A 136 -10.94 8.92 -6.55
CA LEU A 136 -11.44 8.08 -5.46
C LEU A 136 -12.27 8.90 -4.46
N ASP A 137 -13.32 8.29 -3.91
CA ASP A 137 -14.00 8.78 -2.71
C ASP A 137 -13.54 7.95 -1.52
N PRO A 138 -12.50 8.36 -0.78
CA PRO A 138 -11.92 7.52 0.27
C PRO A 138 -12.79 7.45 1.53
N ALA A 139 -13.91 8.21 1.57
CA ALA A 139 -14.95 8.05 2.58
C ALA A 139 -15.96 6.95 2.20
N SER A 140 -15.98 6.51 0.94
CA SER A 140 -16.80 5.39 0.50
C SER A 140 -16.30 4.08 1.12
N ARG A 141 -17.23 3.27 1.64
CA ARG A 141 -16.91 1.97 2.23
C ARG A 141 -16.26 1.00 1.22
N LYS A 142 -16.60 1.12 -0.06
CA LYS A 142 -16.09 0.21 -1.11
C LYS A 142 -14.72 0.62 -1.63
N LEU A 143 -14.37 1.91 -1.56
CA LEU A 143 -13.13 2.48 -2.12
C LEU A 143 -12.91 2.11 -3.60
N GLU A 144 -13.99 2.01 -4.37
CA GLU A 144 -13.94 1.83 -5.82
C GLU A 144 -13.67 3.19 -6.51
N PRO A 145 -12.87 3.23 -7.58
CA PRO A 145 -12.65 4.45 -8.35
C PRO A 145 -13.96 4.92 -8.98
N LEU A 146 -14.24 6.22 -8.83
CA LEU A 146 -15.31 6.90 -9.55
C LEU A 146 -14.94 7.12 -11.02
N PHE A 147 -13.64 7.24 -11.28
CA PHE A 147 -13.04 7.34 -12.60
C PHE A 147 -11.66 6.71 -12.55
N ALA A 148 -11.28 6.01 -13.62
CA ALA A 148 -9.96 5.43 -13.81
C ALA A 148 -9.57 5.54 -15.29
N THR A 149 -8.32 5.89 -15.58
CA THR A 149 -7.78 5.91 -16.94
C THR A 149 -6.29 5.60 -16.95
N THR A 150 -5.81 4.97 -18.02
CA THR A 150 -4.38 4.69 -18.20
C THR A 150 -3.61 6.00 -18.34
N ALA A 151 -2.56 6.15 -17.55
CA ALA A 151 -1.62 7.27 -17.59
C ALA A 151 -0.43 6.97 -18.52
N GLY A 152 -0.01 5.71 -18.57
CA GLY A 152 1.12 5.25 -19.38
C GLY A 152 1.34 3.75 -19.28
N VAL A 153 2.06 3.19 -20.25
CA VAL A 153 2.53 1.80 -20.25
C VAL A 153 3.99 1.79 -20.65
N CYS A 154 4.79 0.94 -20.02
CA CYS A 154 6.11 0.62 -20.53
C CYS A 154 5.96 -0.46 -21.60
N SER A 155 6.20 -0.12 -22.87
CA SER A 155 6.35 -1.11 -23.93
C SER A 155 7.71 -1.79 -23.79
N GLN A 156 7.71 -3.11 -23.60
CA GLN A 156 8.93 -3.93 -23.66
C GLN A 156 9.48 -3.99 -25.08
#